data_AF-A0A353CSN6-F1
#
_entry.id   AF-A0A353CSN6-F1
#
_cell.length_a   1.000
_cell.length_b   1.000
_cell.length_c   1.000
_cell.angle_alpha   90.00
_cell.angle_beta   90.00
_cell.angle_gamma   90.00
#
_symmetry.space_group_name_H-M   'P 1'
#
loop_
_entity.id
_entity.type
_entity.pdbx_description
1 polymer ?
#
loop_
_entity_poly.entity_id
_entity_poly.type
_entity_poly.pdbx_seq_one_letter_code
_entity_poly.pdbx_strand_id
1 'polypeptide(L)'
;KRLGMWTNLITNGTLVTPDLARRLKEAGLDSAQVSLEAGTAPLHDRITDRPGAFDKCLAGARALLAAGVRTHTNTTVSALNKDALAPLLDRVKELGTGKFSMNMLMPVGSADGNMRETFVSYSEIGASVKEAARLAEERGLEFMWYSPTPMCVFNPVPLGLGNKGCAACDGLLSSAPNGDLLPCSSYPEPLGNLLEYEGRFRELWDAERPAWFRRKGFAHGLCGGCADLPLCNGGCPLYWAKAGHAELEKAAPAYIEGGRDAAVPAA
;
A
#
# COMPACT_ATOMS: atom_id res chain seq x y z
N LYS A 1 -18.69 20.61 0.42
CA LYS A 1 -17.61 20.21 -0.52
C LYS A 1 -17.75 20.93 -1.87
N ARG A 2 -16.93 21.94 -2.18
CA ARG A 2 -17.12 22.83 -3.36
C ARG A 2 -16.55 22.32 -4.68
N LEU A 3 -15.42 21.59 -4.65
CA LEU A 3 -14.69 21.17 -5.85
C LEU A 3 -15.08 19.77 -6.38
N GLY A 4 -16.05 19.09 -5.76
CA GLY A 4 -16.49 17.74 -6.18
C GLY A 4 -15.48 16.59 -5.99
N MET A 5 -14.23 16.86 -5.60
CA MET A 5 -13.15 15.86 -5.51
C MET A 5 -13.35 14.81 -4.41
N TRP A 6 -13.33 13.51 -4.68
CA TRP A 6 -13.37 12.48 -3.63
C TRP A 6 -12.28 12.69 -2.56
N THR A 7 -12.66 12.59 -1.29
CA THR A 7 -11.78 12.75 -0.14
C THR A 7 -11.73 11.46 0.69
N ASN A 8 -10.52 10.94 0.85
CA ASN A 8 -10.25 9.78 1.68
C ASN A 8 -9.30 10.17 2.82
N LEU A 9 -9.60 9.72 4.04
CA LEU A 9 -8.73 9.88 5.20
C LEU A 9 -8.00 8.57 5.49
N ILE A 10 -6.67 8.57 5.52
CA ILE A 10 -5.87 7.45 6.05
C ILE A 10 -5.49 7.81 7.48
N THR A 11 -5.81 6.95 8.44
CA THR A 11 -5.64 7.25 9.89
C THR A 11 -5.37 5.99 10.70
N ASN A 12 -4.70 6.12 11.84
CA ASN A 12 -4.62 5.03 12.83
C ASN A 12 -5.89 4.91 13.70
N GLY A 13 -6.86 5.81 13.52
CA GLY A 13 -8.15 5.80 14.22
C GLY A 13 -8.10 6.21 15.70
N THR A 14 -6.92 6.32 16.31
CA THR A 14 -6.78 6.41 17.77
C THR A 14 -7.35 7.69 18.42
N LEU A 15 -7.51 8.76 17.63
CA LEU A 15 -8.08 10.04 18.05
C LEU A 15 -9.51 10.26 17.53
N VAL A 16 -10.07 9.30 16.80
CA VAL A 16 -11.38 9.45 16.19
C VAL A 16 -12.47 9.17 17.20
N THR A 17 -13.09 10.24 17.70
CA THR A 17 -14.27 10.17 18.57
C THR A 17 -15.57 10.19 17.73
N PRO A 18 -16.72 9.80 18.31
CA PRO A 18 -18.01 9.94 17.63
C PRO A 18 -18.28 11.37 17.15
N ASP A 19 -17.96 12.39 17.95
CA ASP A 19 -18.15 13.79 17.55
C ASP A 19 -17.24 14.18 16.37
N LEU A 20 -15.95 13.81 16.43
CA LEU A 20 -15.02 14.07 15.34
C LEU A 20 -15.45 13.35 14.05
N ALA A 21 -15.92 12.10 14.14
CA ALA A 21 -16.40 11.34 13.00
C ALA A 21 -17.59 12.02 12.31
N ARG A 22 -18.58 12.52 13.08
CA ARG A 22 -19.71 13.30 12.53
C ARG A 22 -19.22 14.60 11.87
N ARG A 23 -18.34 15.34 12.53
CA ARG A 23 -17.79 16.59 11.98
C ARG A 23 -17.02 16.37 10.68
N LEU A 24 -16.26 15.27 10.59
CA LEU A 24 -15.58 14.86 9.35
C LEU A 24 -16.59 14.53 8.25
N LYS A 25 -17.65 13.79 8.56
CA LYS A 25 -18.73 13.48 7.61
C LYS A 25 -19.41 14.75 7.10
N GLU A 26 -19.79 15.66 8.00
CA GLU A 26 -20.43 16.94 7.69
C GLU A 26 -19.53 17.86 6.85
N ALA A 27 -18.21 17.84 7.10
CA ALA A 27 -17.22 18.54 6.27
C ALA A 27 -17.12 17.97 4.84
N GLY A 28 -17.63 16.77 4.61
CA GLY A 28 -17.70 16.11 3.31
C GLY A 28 -16.73 14.96 3.11
N LEU A 29 -16.23 14.34 4.18
CA LEU A 29 -15.39 13.14 4.09
C LEU A 29 -16.19 11.97 3.47
N ASP A 30 -15.67 11.42 2.37
CA ASP A 30 -16.36 10.35 1.63
C ASP A 30 -16.01 8.96 2.14
N SER A 31 -14.72 8.75 2.43
CA SER A 31 -14.20 7.48 2.94
C SER A 31 -13.06 7.64 3.94
N ALA A 32 -12.81 6.60 4.72
CA ALA A 32 -11.66 6.51 5.60
C ALA A 32 -11.07 5.11 5.57
N GLN A 33 -9.75 5.04 5.61
CA GLN A 33 -8.97 3.83 5.79
C GLN A 33 -8.32 3.86 7.17
N VAL A 34 -8.59 2.84 7.97
CA VAL A 34 -8.05 2.73 9.34
C VAL A 34 -6.94 1.68 9.40
N SER A 35 -5.76 2.06 9.88
CA SER A 35 -4.62 1.14 10.04
C SER A 35 -4.87 0.10 11.14
N LEU A 36 -5.07 -1.16 10.76
CA LEU A 36 -5.24 -2.30 11.65
C LEU A 36 -4.13 -3.32 11.40
N GLU A 37 -3.08 -3.30 12.24
CA GLU A 37 -1.86 -4.06 11.97
C GLU A 37 -1.89 -5.53 12.41
N ALA A 38 -2.86 -5.91 13.27
CA ALA A 38 -3.06 -7.27 13.73
C ALA A 38 -4.46 -7.46 14.33
N GLY A 39 -4.86 -8.72 14.52
CA GLY A 39 -6.17 -9.08 15.11
C GLY A 39 -6.22 -9.13 16.63
N THR A 40 -5.11 -8.91 17.33
CA THR A 40 -5.04 -8.95 18.79
C THR A 40 -4.35 -7.70 19.33
N ALA A 41 -4.77 -7.23 20.50
CA ALA A 41 -4.18 -6.06 21.15
C ALA A 41 -2.67 -6.23 21.39
N PRO A 42 -2.16 -7.36 21.94
CA PRO A 42 -0.72 -7.50 22.20
C PRO A 42 0.13 -7.37 20.92
N LEU A 43 -0.33 -7.92 19.80
CA LEU A 43 0.43 -7.87 18.56
C LEU A 43 0.32 -6.50 17.87
N HIS A 44 -0.88 -5.93 17.80
CA HIS A 44 -1.10 -4.62 17.19
C HIS A 44 -0.35 -3.51 17.94
N ASP A 45 -0.46 -3.50 19.27
CA ASP A 45 0.20 -2.50 20.11
C ASP A 45 1.72 -2.62 20.05
N ARG A 46 2.25 -3.84 19.91
CA ARG A 46 3.69 -4.09 19.69
C ARG A 46 4.15 -3.53 18.34
N ILE A 47 3.39 -3.76 17.26
CA ILE A 47 3.76 -3.27 15.91
C ILE A 47 3.69 -1.75 15.84
N THR A 48 2.68 -1.15 16.46
CA THR A 48 2.47 0.30 16.46
C THR A 48 3.26 1.03 17.55
N ASP A 49 4.02 0.30 18.37
CA ASP A 49 4.75 0.77 19.54
C ASP A 49 3.89 1.67 20.46
N ARG A 50 2.64 1.26 20.68
CA ARG A 50 1.65 2.07 21.39
C ARG A 50 0.65 1.23 22.18
N PRO A 51 0.79 1.15 23.52
CA PRO A 51 -0.19 0.47 24.36
C PRO A 51 -1.59 1.06 24.24
N GLY A 52 -2.59 0.20 24.10
CA GLY A 52 -4.00 0.52 23.91
C GLY A 52 -4.34 1.08 22.52
N ALA A 53 -3.44 0.99 21.55
CA ALA A 53 -3.71 1.46 20.18
C ALA A 53 -4.78 0.62 19.49
N PHE A 54 -4.77 -0.70 19.70
CA PHE A 54 -5.74 -1.62 19.11
C PHE A 54 -7.18 -1.24 19.45
N ASP A 55 -7.51 -1.10 20.74
CA ASP A 55 -8.87 -0.77 21.17
C ASP A 55 -9.33 0.59 20.66
N LYS A 56 -8.42 1.58 20.66
CA LYS A 56 -8.70 2.93 20.14
C LYS A 56 -8.87 2.93 18.62
N CYS A 57 -8.07 2.14 17.90
CA CYS A 57 -8.19 1.94 16.46
C CYS A 57 -9.57 1.37 16.11
N LEU A 58 -9.99 0.29 16.79
CA LEU A 58 -11.30 -0.32 16.57
C LEU A 58 -12.45 0.62 16.96
N ALA A 59 -12.31 1.38 18.05
CA ALA A 59 -13.29 2.38 18.45
C ALA A 59 -13.43 3.51 17.41
N GLY A 60 -12.30 3.99 16.87
CA GLY A 60 -12.28 5.01 15.82
C GLY A 60 -12.91 4.51 14.51
N ALA A 61 -12.62 3.28 14.10
CA ALA A 61 -13.26 2.65 12.95
C ALA A 61 -14.78 2.55 13.12
N ARG A 62 -15.25 2.12 14.29
CA ARG A 62 -16.69 2.07 14.63
C ARG A 62 -17.34 3.45 14.61
N ALA A 63 -16.66 4.48 15.13
CA ALA A 63 -17.17 5.85 15.10
C ALA A 63 -17.35 6.38 13.67
N LEU A 64 -16.41 6.10 12.76
CA LEU A 64 -16.52 6.48 11.35
C LEU A 64 -17.66 5.76 10.63
N LEU A 65 -17.79 4.45 10.84
CA LEU A 65 -18.89 3.65 10.30
C LEU A 65 -20.25 4.18 10.80
N ALA A 66 -20.37 4.43 12.11
CA ALA A 66 -21.60 4.96 12.72
C ALA A 66 -21.97 6.36 12.20
N ALA A 67 -20.98 7.19 11.84
CA ALA A 67 -21.19 8.48 11.21
C ALA A 67 -21.55 8.38 9.70
N GLY A 68 -21.61 7.18 9.13
CA GLY A 68 -21.91 6.96 7.72
C GLY A 68 -20.76 7.31 6.78
N VAL A 69 -19.52 7.31 7.27
CA VAL A 69 -18.31 7.37 6.43
C VAL A 69 -18.05 5.97 5.86
N ARG A 70 -17.70 5.85 4.57
CA ARG A 70 -17.31 4.56 4.01
C ARG A 70 -15.96 4.17 4.60
N THR A 71 -15.91 3.11 5.39
CA THR A 71 -14.69 2.78 6.14
C THR A 71 -14.26 1.34 5.89
N HIS A 72 -12.96 1.17 5.67
CA HIS A 72 -12.29 -0.13 5.65
C HIS A 72 -10.99 -0.08 6.41
N THR A 73 -10.44 -1.24 6.74
CA THR A 73 -9.14 -1.34 7.38
C THR A 73 -8.04 -1.55 6.35
N ASN A 74 -6.83 -1.14 6.70
CA ASN A 74 -5.62 -1.46 5.96
C ASN A 74 -4.56 -2.05 6.89
N THR A 75 -3.84 -3.06 6.40
CA THR A 75 -2.77 -3.72 7.15
C THR A 75 -1.46 -3.64 6.38
N THR A 76 -0.40 -3.22 7.06
CA THR A 76 0.96 -3.28 6.52
C THR A 76 1.55 -4.64 6.86
N VAL A 77 1.76 -5.46 5.83
CA VAL A 77 2.33 -6.80 5.99
C VAL A 77 3.83 -6.71 6.27
N SER A 78 4.25 -7.37 7.34
CA SER A 78 5.63 -7.46 7.79
C SER A 78 5.90 -8.86 8.36
N ALA A 79 7.17 -9.18 8.63
CA ALA A 79 7.52 -10.43 9.30
C ALA A 79 6.88 -10.56 10.70
N LEU A 80 6.44 -9.46 11.30
CA LEU A 80 5.80 -9.46 12.63
C LEU A 80 4.35 -9.96 12.62
N ASN A 81 3.63 -9.83 11.49
CA ASN A 81 2.20 -10.14 11.41
C ASN A 81 1.80 -11.08 10.26
N LYS A 82 2.73 -11.43 9.35
CA LYS A 82 2.41 -12.26 8.16
C LYS A 82 1.78 -13.62 8.49
N ASP A 83 2.07 -14.18 9.67
CA ASP A 83 1.57 -15.48 10.11
C ASP A 83 0.31 -15.38 11.01
N ALA A 84 -0.18 -14.17 11.28
CA ALA A 84 -1.32 -13.89 12.17
C ALA A 84 -2.52 -13.29 11.43
N LEU A 85 -2.77 -13.72 10.19
CA LEU A 85 -3.82 -13.17 9.33
C LEU A 85 -5.23 -13.61 9.71
N ALA A 86 -5.42 -14.85 10.17
CA ALA A 86 -6.73 -15.36 10.58
C ALA A 86 -7.39 -14.48 11.67
N PRO A 87 -6.76 -14.21 12.83
CA PRO A 87 -7.37 -13.36 13.85
C PRO A 87 -7.57 -11.92 13.37
N LEU A 88 -6.71 -11.41 12.47
CA LEU A 88 -6.89 -10.09 11.86
C LEU A 88 -8.20 -10.04 11.07
N LEU A 89 -8.43 -11.01 10.18
CA LEU A 89 -9.64 -11.05 9.35
C LEU A 89 -10.90 -11.34 10.17
N ASP A 90 -10.80 -12.05 11.29
CA ASP A 90 -11.90 -12.17 12.26
C ASP A 90 -12.30 -10.80 12.81
N ARG A 91 -11.32 -9.96 13.19
CA ARG A 91 -11.61 -8.59 13.65
C ARG A 91 -12.21 -7.71 12.54
N VAL A 92 -11.72 -7.83 11.31
CA VAL A 92 -12.29 -7.12 10.14
C VAL A 92 -13.76 -7.51 9.94
N LYS A 93 -14.06 -8.81 10.02
CA LYS A 93 -15.44 -9.31 9.89
C LYS A 93 -16.33 -8.75 10.99
N GLU A 94 -15.89 -8.77 12.24
CA GLU A 94 -16.62 -8.23 13.38
C GLU A 94 -16.86 -6.71 13.30
N LEU A 95 -15.92 -5.95 12.72
CA LEU A 95 -16.11 -4.52 12.48
C LEU A 95 -17.23 -4.22 11.47
N GLY A 96 -17.55 -5.18 10.59
CA GLY A 96 -18.62 -5.02 9.60
C GLY A 96 -18.25 -4.11 8.43
N THR A 97 -16.97 -3.91 8.13
CA THR A 97 -16.53 -3.08 6.99
C THR A 97 -16.84 -3.73 5.63
N GLY A 98 -17.05 -5.05 5.60
CA GLY A 98 -17.29 -5.86 4.40
C GLY A 98 -16.06 -5.99 3.47
N LYS A 99 -15.03 -5.18 3.70
CA LYS A 99 -13.80 -5.16 2.92
C LYS A 99 -12.59 -4.75 3.76
N PHE A 100 -11.41 -5.09 3.28
CA PHE A 100 -10.12 -4.63 3.82
C PHE A 100 -9.07 -4.55 2.73
N SER A 101 -7.98 -3.86 3.02
CA SER A 101 -6.82 -3.79 2.15
C SER A 101 -5.54 -4.20 2.86
N MET A 102 -4.54 -4.59 2.08
CA MET A 102 -3.19 -4.85 2.59
C MET A 102 -2.16 -4.27 1.62
N ASN A 103 -1.01 -3.88 2.18
CA ASN A 103 0.18 -3.48 1.45
C ASN A 103 1.42 -4.05 2.14
N MET A 104 2.52 -4.19 1.41
CA MET A 104 3.83 -4.48 1.98
C MET A 104 4.36 -3.30 2.79
N LEU A 105 5.14 -3.61 3.82
CA LEU A 105 6.04 -2.65 4.45
C LEU A 105 7.13 -2.24 3.45
N MET A 106 7.25 -0.93 3.21
CA MET A 106 8.35 -0.38 2.42
C MET A 106 9.54 -0.08 3.33
N PRO A 107 10.79 -0.45 2.97
CA PRO A 107 11.97 -0.28 3.82
C PRO A 107 12.50 1.16 3.80
N VAL A 108 11.67 2.10 4.26
CA VAL A 108 11.98 3.53 4.34
C VAL A 108 11.58 4.08 5.71
N GLY A 109 12.12 5.24 6.08
CA GLY A 109 11.87 5.84 7.39
C GLY A 109 12.34 4.90 8.52
N SER A 110 11.50 4.71 9.54
CA SER A 110 11.82 3.81 10.65
C SER A 110 11.95 2.33 10.25
N ALA A 111 11.29 1.91 9.17
CA ALA A 111 11.35 0.53 8.69
C ALA A 111 12.72 0.17 8.11
N ASP A 112 13.47 1.15 7.57
CA ASP A 112 14.84 0.96 7.09
C ASP A 112 15.77 0.51 8.23
N GLY A 113 15.64 1.14 9.41
CA GLY A 113 16.42 0.78 10.60
C GLY A 113 16.10 -0.61 11.17
N ASN A 114 14.90 -1.14 10.89
CA ASN A 114 14.36 -2.36 11.49
C ASN A 114 14.10 -3.47 10.46
N MET A 115 14.72 -3.40 9.27
CA MET A 115 14.47 -4.37 8.19
C MET A 115 14.69 -5.81 8.62
N ARG A 116 15.71 -6.10 9.44
CA ARG A 116 16.02 -7.47 9.90
C ARG A 116 14.84 -8.15 10.60
N GLU A 117 13.97 -7.38 11.25
CA GLU A 117 12.86 -7.89 12.05
C GLU A 117 11.51 -7.79 11.33
N THR A 118 11.42 -6.93 10.32
CA THR A 118 10.11 -6.52 9.74
C THR A 118 9.97 -6.84 8.27
N PHE A 119 11.08 -7.05 7.55
CA PHE A 119 11.09 -7.20 6.10
C PHE A 119 10.42 -8.50 5.65
N VAL A 120 9.66 -8.41 4.55
CA VAL A 120 9.11 -9.54 3.81
C VAL A 120 9.48 -9.33 2.35
N SER A 121 10.09 -10.33 1.75
CA SER A 121 10.53 -10.24 0.35
C SER A 121 9.39 -10.42 -0.65
N TYR A 122 9.60 -10.09 -1.92
CA TYR A 122 8.60 -10.30 -2.97
C TYR A 122 8.33 -11.77 -3.24
N SER A 123 9.32 -12.65 -3.04
CA SER A 123 9.15 -14.09 -3.16
C SER A 123 8.36 -14.69 -1.99
N GLU A 124 8.46 -14.10 -0.79
CA GLU A 124 7.70 -14.54 0.38
C GLU A 124 6.27 -14.00 0.44
N ILE A 125 6.05 -12.75 0.01
CA ILE A 125 4.75 -12.07 0.21
C ILE A 125 3.59 -12.79 -0.48
N GLY A 126 3.86 -13.51 -1.56
CA GLY A 126 2.85 -14.24 -2.31
C GLY A 126 2.08 -15.25 -1.45
N ALA A 127 2.75 -15.90 -0.49
CA ALA A 127 2.10 -16.83 0.43
C ALA A 127 1.09 -16.10 1.33
N SER A 128 1.49 -14.96 1.92
CA SER A 128 0.61 -14.15 2.77
C SER A 128 -0.59 -13.56 2.00
N VAL A 129 -0.39 -13.13 0.76
CA VAL A 129 -1.47 -12.59 -0.08
C VAL A 129 -2.46 -13.68 -0.47
N LYS A 130 -1.99 -14.89 -0.84
CA LYS A 130 -2.86 -16.04 -1.13
C LYS A 130 -3.65 -16.46 0.11
N GLU A 131 -3.00 -16.51 1.27
CA GLU A 131 -3.67 -16.85 2.53
C GLU A 131 -4.71 -15.80 2.93
N ALA A 132 -4.38 -14.52 2.81
CA ALA A 132 -5.36 -13.43 3.02
C ALA A 132 -6.56 -13.54 2.09
N ALA A 133 -6.34 -13.86 0.80
CA ALA A 133 -7.42 -14.04 -0.17
C ALA A 133 -8.33 -15.23 0.20
N ARG A 134 -7.75 -16.38 0.55
CA ARG A 134 -8.50 -17.57 1.01
C ARG A 134 -9.32 -17.27 2.26
N LEU A 135 -8.71 -16.68 3.28
CA LEU A 135 -9.39 -16.33 4.53
C LEU A 135 -10.48 -15.27 4.32
N ALA A 136 -10.31 -14.36 3.36
CA ALA A 136 -11.28 -13.34 3.00
C ALA A 136 -12.52 -13.99 2.35
N GLU A 137 -12.32 -14.91 1.41
CA GLU A 137 -13.39 -15.68 0.78
C GLU A 137 -14.22 -16.45 1.82
N GLU A 138 -13.57 -17.16 2.74
CA GLU A 138 -14.22 -17.91 3.83
C GLU A 138 -15.09 -17.02 4.73
N ARG A 139 -14.75 -15.73 4.85
CA ARG A 139 -15.46 -14.75 5.69
C ARG A 139 -16.42 -13.87 4.90
N GLY A 140 -16.48 -14.04 3.57
CA GLY A 140 -17.25 -13.16 2.68
C GLY A 140 -16.78 -11.69 2.78
N LEU A 141 -15.46 -11.47 2.74
CA LEU A 141 -14.84 -10.16 2.75
C LEU A 141 -14.22 -9.84 1.38
N GLU A 142 -14.37 -8.61 0.92
CA GLU A 142 -13.65 -8.10 -0.25
C GLU A 142 -12.20 -7.76 0.15
N PHE A 143 -11.21 -8.35 -0.52
CA PHE A 143 -9.78 -8.11 -0.28
C PHE A 143 -9.16 -7.27 -1.39
N MET A 144 -8.49 -6.17 -1.02
CA MET A 144 -7.73 -5.30 -1.93
C MET A 144 -6.23 -5.34 -1.63
N TRP A 145 -5.42 -5.71 -2.61
CA TRP A 145 -3.97 -5.59 -2.54
C TRP A 145 -3.52 -4.24 -3.13
N TYR A 146 -2.60 -3.52 -2.49
CA TYR A 146 -2.13 -2.22 -2.98
C TYR A 146 -0.66 -2.16 -3.40
N SER A 147 0.21 -3.00 -2.84
CA SER A 147 1.63 -2.87 -3.15
C SER A 147 1.95 -3.35 -4.56
N PRO A 148 2.81 -2.60 -5.29
CA PRO A 148 3.32 -3.09 -6.56
C PRO A 148 4.20 -4.31 -6.32
N THR A 149 3.91 -5.39 -7.03
CA THR A 149 4.68 -6.63 -7.02
C THR A 149 5.10 -6.95 -8.45
N PRO A 150 6.39 -7.17 -8.72
CA PRO A 150 6.84 -7.52 -10.06
C PRO A 150 6.16 -8.83 -10.48
N MET A 151 5.45 -8.84 -11.60
CA MET A 151 4.65 -10.00 -12.06
C MET A 151 5.49 -11.27 -12.24
N CYS A 152 6.77 -11.11 -12.59
CA CYS A 152 7.71 -12.21 -12.71
C CYS A 152 8.17 -12.81 -11.37
N VAL A 153 7.84 -12.22 -10.22
CA VAL A 153 8.10 -12.80 -8.88
C VAL A 153 6.78 -13.16 -8.19
N PHE A 154 5.79 -12.27 -8.28
CA PHE A 154 4.44 -12.53 -7.79
C PHE A 154 3.42 -11.75 -8.62
N ASN A 155 2.56 -12.49 -9.32
CA ASN A 155 1.47 -11.94 -10.12
C ASN A 155 0.14 -12.00 -9.35
N PRO A 156 -0.42 -10.86 -8.90
CA PRO A 156 -1.68 -10.83 -8.17
C PRO A 156 -2.93 -10.87 -9.08
N VAL A 157 -2.76 -10.74 -10.41
CA VAL A 157 -3.89 -10.67 -11.35
C VAL A 157 -4.76 -11.96 -11.35
N PRO A 158 -4.19 -13.18 -11.38
CA PRO A 158 -4.98 -14.41 -11.34
C PRO A 158 -5.80 -14.60 -10.04
N LEU A 159 -5.43 -13.89 -8.97
CA LEU A 159 -6.16 -13.88 -7.70
C LEU A 159 -7.34 -12.89 -7.70
N GLY A 160 -7.64 -12.24 -8.84
CA GLY A 160 -8.68 -11.22 -8.92
C GLY A 160 -8.31 -9.89 -8.25
N LEU A 161 -7.06 -9.73 -7.79
CA LEU A 161 -6.62 -8.53 -7.07
C LEU A 161 -6.22 -7.39 -8.02
N GLY A 162 -6.20 -7.65 -9.32
CA GLY A 162 -5.86 -6.70 -10.37
C GLY A 162 -4.36 -6.44 -10.50
N ASN A 163 -4.00 -5.66 -11.53
CA ASN A 163 -2.60 -5.28 -11.78
C ASN A 163 -2.12 -4.27 -10.73
N LYS A 164 -0.92 -4.47 -10.17
CA LYS A 164 -0.28 -3.56 -9.22
C LYS A 164 1.05 -3.08 -9.75
N GLY A 165 1.00 -1.97 -10.48
CA GLY A 165 2.16 -1.21 -10.91
C GLY A 165 2.46 -0.05 -9.95
N CYS A 166 3.69 0.45 -9.98
CA CYS A 166 4.07 1.63 -9.23
C CYS A 166 3.38 2.87 -9.83
N ALA A 167 2.54 3.55 -9.04
CA ALA A 167 1.80 4.75 -9.46
C ALA A 167 2.60 6.06 -9.29
N ALA A 168 3.88 5.99 -8.91
CA ALA A 168 4.71 7.16 -8.66
C ALA A 168 4.76 8.10 -9.88
N CYS A 169 4.33 9.35 -9.69
CA CYS A 169 4.09 10.34 -10.76
C CYS A 169 3.14 9.90 -11.89
N ASP A 170 2.47 8.77 -11.76
CA ASP A 170 1.66 8.11 -12.80
C ASP A 170 0.32 7.70 -12.20
N GLY A 171 -0.56 8.68 -12.05
CA GLY A 171 -1.83 8.55 -11.33
C GLY A 171 -1.72 8.83 -9.82
N LEU A 172 -0.52 9.01 -9.27
CA LEU A 172 -0.30 9.42 -7.88
C LEU A 172 0.78 10.52 -7.78
N LEU A 173 0.55 11.45 -6.88
CA LEU A 173 1.54 12.39 -6.35
C LEU A 173 1.24 12.62 -4.86
N SER A 174 2.24 13.09 -4.11
CA SER A 174 2.06 13.42 -2.69
C SER A 174 2.58 14.83 -2.42
N SER A 175 1.80 15.64 -1.70
CA SER A 175 2.24 16.93 -1.19
C SER A 175 2.54 16.79 0.29
N ALA A 176 3.77 17.07 0.69
CA ALA A 176 4.15 17.13 2.10
C ALA A 176 3.69 18.45 2.73
N PRO A 177 3.63 18.54 4.09
CA PRO A 177 3.16 19.75 4.78
C PRO A 177 4.01 21.00 4.55
N ASN A 178 5.30 20.84 4.22
CA ASN A 178 6.22 21.93 3.89
C ASN A 178 6.12 22.38 2.43
N GLY A 179 5.19 21.82 1.65
CA GLY A 179 5.02 22.10 0.23
C GLY A 179 5.79 21.17 -0.71
N ASP A 180 6.63 20.28 -0.20
CA ASP A 180 7.39 19.37 -1.07
C ASP A 180 6.46 18.45 -1.87
N LEU A 181 6.68 18.40 -3.18
CA LEU A 181 6.03 17.46 -4.07
C LEU A 181 6.87 16.17 -4.14
N LEU A 182 6.30 15.06 -3.73
CA LEU A 182 6.92 13.74 -3.75
C LEU A 182 6.26 12.87 -4.84
N PRO A 183 7.02 11.96 -5.48
CA PRO A 183 6.47 11.05 -6.49
C PRO A 183 5.48 10.05 -5.89
N CYS A 184 5.70 9.64 -4.63
CA CYS A 184 4.74 8.93 -3.79
C CYS A 184 4.98 9.31 -2.32
N SER A 185 4.03 9.01 -1.43
CA SER A 185 4.11 9.39 0.00
C SER A 185 5.27 8.75 0.77
N SER A 186 5.90 7.72 0.23
CA SER A 186 7.01 7.00 0.86
C SER A 186 8.38 7.36 0.30
N TYR A 187 8.42 8.17 -0.76
CA TYR A 187 9.68 8.51 -1.42
C TYR A 187 10.41 9.59 -0.63
N PRO A 188 11.70 9.45 -0.32
CA PRO A 188 12.38 10.35 0.60
C PRO A 188 12.78 11.70 -0.03
N GLU A 189 13.07 11.74 -1.34
CA GLU A 189 13.50 12.99 -1.98
C GLU A 189 12.34 13.75 -2.68
N PRO A 190 12.26 15.08 -2.50
CA PRO A 190 11.32 15.91 -3.24
C PRO A 190 11.66 16.02 -4.73
N LEU A 191 10.61 16.18 -5.54
CA LEU A 191 10.67 16.57 -6.95
C LEU A 191 10.86 18.09 -7.09
N GLY A 192 10.42 18.84 -6.08
CA GLY A 192 10.44 20.30 -5.96
C GLY A 192 9.44 20.73 -4.89
N ASN A 193 9.25 22.04 -4.69
CA ASN A 193 8.36 22.57 -3.66
C ASN A 193 7.22 23.41 -4.27
N LEU A 194 5.96 23.06 -3.99
CA LEU A 194 4.78 23.71 -4.56
C LEU A 194 4.66 25.19 -4.17
N LEU A 195 5.24 25.62 -3.05
CA LEU A 195 5.21 27.01 -2.61
C LEU A 195 6.15 27.89 -3.44
N GLU A 196 7.24 27.33 -3.97
CA GLU A 196 8.16 28.02 -4.90
C GLU A 196 7.58 28.09 -6.33
N TYR A 197 6.71 27.13 -6.67
CA TYR A 197 6.06 26.99 -7.97
C TYR A 197 4.58 27.43 -7.92
N GLU A 198 4.23 28.41 -7.10
CA GLU A 198 2.85 28.92 -7.00
C GLU A 198 2.31 29.32 -8.40
N GLY A 199 1.15 28.77 -8.77
CA GLY A 199 0.55 28.97 -10.10
C GLY A 199 1.26 28.25 -11.26
N ARG A 200 2.38 27.57 -11.01
CA ARG A 200 3.27 26.94 -12.01
C ARG A 200 3.46 25.43 -11.79
N PHE A 201 2.48 24.75 -11.20
CA PHE A 201 2.52 23.30 -10.99
C PHE A 201 2.92 22.50 -12.23
N ARG A 202 2.43 22.89 -13.42
CA ARG A 202 2.78 22.20 -14.69
C ARG A 202 4.27 22.24 -15.00
N GLU A 203 4.94 23.35 -14.72
CA GLU A 203 6.40 23.47 -14.90
C GLU A 203 7.14 22.43 -14.05
N LEU A 204 6.76 22.31 -12.78
CA LEU A 204 7.31 21.30 -11.87
C LEU A 204 6.94 19.89 -12.33
N TRP A 205 5.69 19.66 -12.75
CA TRP A 205 5.18 18.35 -13.13
C TRP A 205 5.76 17.81 -14.45
N ASP A 206 6.01 18.69 -15.41
CA ASP A 206 6.54 18.34 -16.74
C ASP A 206 8.07 18.30 -16.77
N ALA A 207 8.72 18.66 -15.66
CA ALA A 207 10.16 18.54 -15.50
C ALA A 207 10.66 17.09 -15.66
N GLU A 208 11.96 16.96 -15.89
CA GLU A 208 12.59 15.69 -16.27
C GLU A 208 12.47 14.60 -15.19
N ARG A 209 12.59 14.96 -13.90
CA ARG A 209 12.53 13.98 -12.81
C ARG A 209 11.14 13.33 -12.67
N PRO A 210 10.02 14.08 -12.61
CA PRO A 210 8.69 13.46 -12.69
C PRO A 210 8.45 12.68 -14.00
N ALA A 211 8.94 13.20 -15.15
CA ALA A 211 8.83 12.50 -16.43
C ALA A 211 9.57 11.16 -16.42
N TRP A 212 10.73 11.08 -15.75
CA TRP A 212 11.49 9.86 -15.53
C TRP A 212 10.71 8.82 -14.73
N PHE A 213 9.96 9.23 -13.69
CA PHE A 213 9.06 8.32 -12.98
C PHE A 213 7.91 7.83 -13.86
N ARG A 214 7.27 8.71 -14.64
CA ARG A 214 6.17 8.34 -15.54
C ARG A 214 6.57 7.28 -16.56
N ARG A 215 7.76 7.44 -17.16
CA ARG A 215 8.32 6.46 -18.10
C ARG A 215 9.01 5.26 -17.43
N LYS A 216 8.82 5.09 -16.11
CA LYS A 216 9.36 3.99 -15.31
C LYS A 216 10.88 3.85 -15.44
N GLY A 217 11.59 4.97 -15.47
CA GLY A 217 13.06 4.99 -15.62
C GLY A 217 13.82 4.32 -14.47
N PHE A 218 13.15 3.99 -13.37
CA PHE A 218 13.68 3.18 -12.27
C PHE A 218 13.63 1.67 -12.52
N ALA A 219 12.93 1.21 -13.56
CA ALA A 219 12.83 -0.21 -13.85
C ALA A 219 14.22 -0.79 -14.18
N HIS A 220 14.48 -2.00 -13.70
CA HIS A 220 15.74 -2.69 -13.94
C HIS A 220 15.98 -2.96 -15.44
N GLY A 221 17.24 -3.03 -15.86
CA GLY A 221 17.60 -3.21 -17.28
C GLY A 221 16.99 -4.47 -17.93
N LEU A 222 16.85 -5.55 -17.16
CA LEU A 222 16.17 -6.78 -17.61
C LEU A 222 14.71 -6.55 -18.01
N CYS A 223 14.03 -5.57 -17.39
CA CYS A 223 12.65 -5.27 -17.70
C CYS A 223 12.47 -4.61 -19.07
N GLY A 224 13.52 -4.03 -19.66
CA GLY A 224 13.43 -3.28 -20.92
C GLY A 224 12.96 -4.10 -22.12
N GLY A 225 13.20 -5.42 -22.10
CA GLY A 225 12.70 -6.36 -23.12
C GLY A 225 11.36 -7.03 -22.78
N CYS A 226 10.79 -6.75 -21.60
CA CYS A 226 9.58 -7.42 -21.13
C CYS A 226 8.31 -6.77 -21.70
N ALA A 227 7.49 -7.55 -22.41
CA ALA A 227 6.24 -7.08 -22.99
C ALA A 227 5.23 -6.57 -21.93
N ASP A 228 5.33 -7.05 -20.69
CA ASP A 228 4.44 -6.66 -19.59
C ASP A 228 4.94 -5.47 -18.77
N LEU A 229 6.10 -4.87 -19.08
CA LEU A 229 6.61 -3.69 -18.36
C LEU A 229 5.60 -2.52 -18.30
N PRO A 230 4.86 -2.17 -19.37
CA PRO A 230 3.85 -1.10 -19.30
C PRO A 230 2.77 -1.34 -18.24
N LEU A 231 2.51 -2.61 -17.90
CA LEU A 231 1.53 -3.01 -16.89
C LEU A 231 2.18 -3.20 -15.52
N CYS A 232 3.25 -4.00 -15.46
CA CYS A 232 3.96 -4.40 -14.24
C CYS A 232 4.74 -3.24 -13.60
N ASN A 233 5.30 -2.35 -14.43
CA ASN A 233 6.15 -1.22 -14.04
C ASN A 233 7.43 -1.57 -13.25
N GLY A 234 7.81 -2.85 -13.19
CA GLY A 234 9.10 -3.29 -12.64
C GLY A 234 9.17 -3.33 -11.11
N GLY A 235 8.07 -3.26 -10.38
CA GLY A 235 8.06 -3.28 -8.91
C GLY A 235 8.37 -1.91 -8.27
N CYS A 236 8.52 -1.88 -6.95
CA CYS A 236 8.78 -0.63 -6.23
C CYS A 236 10.28 -0.28 -6.21
N PRO A 237 10.69 0.93 -6.65
CA PRO A 237 12.09 1.33 -6.59
C PRO A 237 12.65 1.41 -5.16
N LEU A 238 11.81 1.73 -4.17
CA LEU A 238 12.22 1.78 -2.77
C LEU A 238 12.52 0.40 -2.19
N TYR A 239 11.82 -0.63 -2.66
CA TYR A 239 12.13 -2.02 -2.30
C TYR A 239 13.49 -2.39 -2.88
N TRP A 240 13.69 -2.19 -4.19
CA TRP A 240 14.92 -2.58 -4.87
C TRP A 240 16.15 -1.83 -4.37
N ALA A 241 16.02 -0.56 -4.00
CA ALA A 241 17.10 0.22 -3.41
C ALA A 241 17.67 -0.39 -2.11
N LYS A 242 16.88 -1.20 -1.40
CA LYS A 242 17.25 -1.81 -0.12
C LYS A 242 17.46 -3.32 -0.20
N ALA A 243 16.59 -4.02 -0.91
CA ALA A 243 16.62 -5.48 -1.06
C ALA A 243 17.58 -5.96 -2.16
N GLY A 244 17.96 -5.08 -3.10
CA GLY A 244 18.68 -5.47 -4.31
C GLY A 244 17.79 -6.22 -5.31
N HIS A 245 18.35 -6.60 -6.46
CA HIS A 245 17.57 -7.14 -7.60
C HIS A 245 17.62 -8.67 -7.73
N ALA A 246 18.20 -9.41 -6.79
CA ALA A 246 18.45 -10.85 -6.92
C ALA A 246 17.17 -11.67 -7.22
N GLU A 247 16.04 -11.34 -6.59
CA GLU A 247 14.76 -12.01 -6.85
C GLU A 247 14.26 -11.76 -8.28
N LEU A 248 14.44 -10.53 -8.77
CA LEU A 248 14.10 -10.14 -10.12
C LEU A 248 15.02 -10.85 -11.13
N GLU A 249 16.32 -10.82 -10.92
CA GLU A 249 17.33 -11.43 -11.78
C GLU A 249 17.15 -12.94 -11.90
N LYS A 250 16.71 -13.59 -10.81
CA LYS A 250 16.38 -15.02 -10.81
C LYS A 250 15.13 -15.33 -11.64
N ALA A 251 14.09 -14.50 -11.55
CA ALA A 251 12.76 -14.86 -12.06
C ALA A 251 12.42 -14.23 -13.42
N ALA A 252 12.99 -13.07 -13.75
CA ALA A 252 12.71 -12.35 -14.98
C ALA A 252 13.06 -13.11 -16.28
N PRO A 253 14.21 -13.83 -16.40
CA PRO A 253 14.57 -14.49 -17.66
C PRO A 253 13.49 -15.46 -18.16
N ALA A 254 13.05 -16.39 -17.30
CA ALA A 254 12.01 -17.37 -17.66
C ALA A 254 10.67 -16.70 -18.00
N TYR A 255 10.31 -15.63 -17.28
CA TYR A 255 9.09 -14.88 -17.53
C TYR A 255 9.13 -14.09 -18.85
N ILE A 256 10.27 -13.51 -19.21
CA ILE A 256 10.43 -12.77 -20.46
C ILE A 256 10.34 -13.71 -21.66
N GLU A 257 10.92 -14.90 -21.56
CA GLU A 257 10.88 -15.90 -22.64
C GLU A 257 9.51 -16.57 -22.77
N GLY A 258 8.91 -16.97 -21.65
CA GLY A 258 7.69 -17.77 -21.63
C GLY A 258 6.39 -16.99 -21.37
N GLY A 259 6.48 -15.67 -21.16
CA GLY A 259 5.33 -14.80 -20.89
C GLY A 259 4.61 -15.10 -19.58
N ARG A 260 3.34 -14.70 -19.49
CA ARG A 260 2.51 -14.81 -18.27
C ARG A 260 2.23 -16.25 -17.84
N ASP A 261 2.31 -17.21 -18.76
CA ASP A 261 2.07 -18.63 -18.52
C ASP A 261 3.30 -19.33 -17.92
N ALA A 262 4.50 -18.73 -18.08
CA ALA A 262 5.72 -19.17 -17.41
C ALA A 262 5.82 -18.69 -15.95
N ALA A 263 4.68 -18.34 -15.33
CA ALA A 263 4.64 -17.80 -13.98
C ALA A 263 5.38 -18.70 -12.99
N VAL A 264 6.23 -18.03 -12.21
CA VAL A 264 7.01 -18.42 -11.04
C VAL A 264 6.65 -19.79 -10.45
N PRO A 265 7.62 -20.72 -10.31
CA PRO A 265 7.36 -21.98 -9.65
C PRO A 265 6.68 -21.72 -8.31
N ALA A 266 5.57 -22.42 -8.06
CA ALA A 266 4.90 -22.37 -6.77
C ALA A 266 5.96 -22.70 -5.69
N ALA A 267 6.24 -21.71 -4.84
CA ALA A 267 6.92 -21.95 -3.58
C ALA A 267 6.04 -22.83 -2.68
#